data_AF-A0A958HN67-F1
#
_entry.id   AF-A0A958HN67-F1
#
_cell.length_a   1.000
_cell.length_b   1.000
_cell.length_c   1.000
_cell.angle_alpha   90.00
_cell.angle_beta   90.00
_cell.angle_gamma   90.00
#
_symmetry.space_group_name_H-M   'P 1'
#
loop_
_entity.id
_entity.type
_entity.pdbx_description
1 polymer ?
#
loop_
_entity_poly.entity_id
_entity_poly.type
_entity_poly.pdbx_seq_one_letter_code
_entity_poly.pdbx_strand_id
1 'polypeptide(L)'
;CPRRVWVIYGRIAVTVGLTVDPSQYSEVEKELHLLESLPVQVRIAAPGFEVLGEPEQQIAIRPGADSQPAVFYLHPEEVGHWTISFDFSQAGNLLGTAAVSVEITDYEVDVVSESRAGRTLQSGWDVQPADRLLYVRFERTGGQPHLVFTLQRAGEVGSEFQPVPIPGDPEAFALDLFGAPEALRVASRRGRIAGEEADRQLRNLGRNLWKTVIPLDLRELYAAERESWRNSTLMIVSDEPYIPWELVWPYGEPGSGWQDEDPWCVTLHLTRWLRHTAQHRGNPGPPGRLSLSALASLIPTDSGLPNAAKEQDMLRKLASDRGLSALGPDTPTWGAALDLLEEGGYDWLHVAAHGQFYEGPADSRSVIRLQDKRELAPSDLASPEIEGHIYRQRPGFFFNTCHSGRAGWALTHLGGWAETLISAGAGLFISPIWEVTDRQALDFATTFYGQLLAGQTVAEAVRSARLAVRKPGNPAWLAYSVYAHPNARLRE
;
A
#
# COMPACT_ATOMS: atom_id res chain seq x y z
N CYS A 1 5.54 0.98 27.78
CA CYS A 1 6.69 1.45 26.98
C CYS A 1 7.15 2.79 27.55
N PRO A 2 8.46 3.02 27.80
CA PRO A 2 8.91 4.33 28.23
C PRO A 2 8.72 5.40 27.15
N ARG A 3 8.43 6.63 27.56
CA ARG A 3 8.37 7.79 26.65
C ARG A 3 9.75 8.33 26.31
N ARG A 4 10.66 8.30 27.28
CA ARG A 4 12.05 8.72 27.16
C ARG A 4 12.98 7.66 27.72
N VAL A 5 14.14 7.50 27.11
CA VAL A 5 15.18 6.59 27.55
C VAL A 5 16.53 7.22 27.36
N TRP A 6 17.43 7.04 28.31
CA TRP A 6 18.79 7.53 28.18
C TRP A 6 19.61 6.59 27.30
N VAL A 7 20.43 7.14 26.38
CA VAL A 7 21.28 6.35 25.48
C VAL A 7 22.27 5.44 26.21
N ILE A 8 22.66 5.77 27.44
CA ILE A 8 23.59 4.97 28.24
C ILE A 8 22.91 3.76 28.91
N TYR A 9 21.58 3.67 28.90
CA TYR A 9 20.91 2.52 29.51
C TYR A 9 21.23 1.21 28.79
N GLY A 10 21.71 0.23 29.55
CA GLY A 10 22.10 -1.07 29.00
C GLY A 10 20.94 -1.84 28.35
N ARG A 11 19.72 -1.71 28.88
CA ARG A 11 18.51 -2.31 28.28
C ARG A 11 17.23 -1.66 28.78
N ILE A 12 16.22 -1.65 27.94
CA ILE A 12 14.83 -1.39 28.30
C ILE A 12 13.94 -2.57 27.88
N ALA A 13 12.75 -2.68 28.46
CA ALA A 13 11.76 -3.67 28.07
C ALA A 13 10.53 -2.98 27.47
N VAL A 14 10.05 -3.50 26.35
CA VAL A 14 8.77 -3.13 25.76
C VAL A 14 7.88 -4.36 25.73
N THR A 15 6.70 -4.22 26.32
CA THR A 15 5.74 -5.31 26.47
C THR A 15 4.51 -5.03 25.63
N VAL A 16 4.01 -6.04 24.94
CA VAL A 16 2.81 -5.96 24.12
C VAL A 16 1.93 -7.18 24.37
N GLY A 17 0.64 -6.96 24.56
CA GLY A 17 -0.32 -8.02 24.86
C GLY A 17 -1.70 -7.67 24.32
N LEU A 18 -2.49 -8.72 24.09
CA LEU A 18 -3.92 -8.64 23.77
C LEU A 18 -4.71 -8.61 25.07
N THR A 19 -5.64 -7.66 25.19
CA THR A 19 -6.54 -7.51 26.35
C THR A 19 -7.98 -7.78 25.95
N VAL A 20 -8.78 -8.33 26.87
CA VAL A 20 -10.21 -8.57 26.66
C VAL A 20 -11.01 -7.29 26.90
N ASP A 21 -10.72 -6.62 28.01
CA ASP A 21 -11.29 -5.31 28.29
C ASP A 21 -10.36 -4.23 27.71
N PRO A 22 -10.91 -3.22 26.99
CA PRO A 22 -10.13 -2.06 26.61
C PRO A 22 -9.61 -1.39 27.89
N SER A 23 -8.32 -1.04 27.92
CA SER A 23 -7.78 -0.16 28.96
C SER A 23 -8.65 1.10 29.06
N GLN A 24 -8.79 1.68 30.26
CA GLN A 24 -9.48 2.97 30.45
C GLN A 24 -8.87 4.12 29.62
N TYR A 25 -7.68 3.91 29.06
CA TYR A 25 -6.99 4.82 28.15
C TYR A 25 -7.09 4.40 26.68
N SER A 26 -7.83 3.34 26.36
CA SER A 26 -7.94 2.77 25.01
C SER A 26 -9.05 3.47 24.23
N GLU A 27 -8.72 4.01 23.06
CA GLU A 27 -9.70 4.53 22.08
C GLU A 27 -10.36 3.40 21.25
N VAL A 28 -10.33 2.15 21.74
CA VAL A 28 -10.76 0.98 20.97
C VAL A 28 -12.27 0.81 21.08
N GLU A 29 -12.98 1.01 19.97
CA GLU A 29 -14.45 0.88 19.88
C GLU A 29 -14.94 -0.46 19.31
N LYS A 30 -14.06 -1.35 18.82
CA LYS A 30 -14.47 -2.60 18.12
C LYS A 30 -13.79 -3.85 18.68
N GLU A 31 -14.56 -4.95 18.71
CA GLU A 31 -14.08 -6.29 19.04
C GLU A 31 -13.07 -6.78 17.99
N LEU A 32 -11.98 -7.39 18.48
CA LEU A 32 -10.99 -8.08 17.67
C LEU A 32 -11.38 -9.57 17.58
N HIS A 33 -11.80 -10.02 16.40
CA HIS A 33 -12.05 -11.45 16.17
C HIS A 33 -10.72 -12.14 15.86
N LEU A 34 -10.38 -13.22 16.56
CA LEU A 34 -9.16 -13.99 16.33
C LEU A 34 -9.48 -15.48 16.22
N LEU A 35 -8.61 -16.23 15.55
CA LEU A 35 -8.66 -17.68 15.57
C LEU A 35 -8.05 -18.19 16.89
N GLU A 36 -8.89 -18.51 17.86
CA GLU A 36 -8.48 -18.95 19.20
C GLU A 36 -7.48 -20.13 19.20
N SER A 37 -7.55 -20.99 18.18
CA SER A 37 -6.67 -22.15 18.02
C SER A 37 -5.25 -21.82 17.54
N LEU A 38 -4.99 -20.59 17.11
CA LEU A 38 -3.70 -20.18 16.54
C LEU A 38 -3.10 -19.05 17.38
N PRO A 39 -1.76 -18.95 17.48
CA PRO A 39 -1.14 -17.80 18.11
C PRO A 39 -1.26 -16.55 17.21
N VAL A 40 -1.13 -15.38 17.82
CA VAL A 40 -0.84 -14.13 17.12
C VAL A 40 0.68 -13.95 17.07
N GLN A 41 1.23 -13.81 15.88
CA GLN A 41 2.62 -13.41 15.67
C GLN A 41 2.72 -11.90 15.84
N VAL A 42 3.71 -11.45 16.62
CA VAL A 42 4.04 -10.04 16.79
C VAL A 42 5.51 -9.82 16.46
N ARG A 43 5.76 -8.92 15.52
CA ARG A 43 7.10 -8.50 15.10
C ARG A 43 7.38 -7.08 15.55
N ILE A 44 8.53 -6.86 16.19
CA ILE A 44 9.00 -5.52 16.57
C ILE A 44 9.90 -4.94 15.48
N ALA A 45 9.75 -3.65 15.22
CA ALA A 45 10.74 -2.84 14.53
C ALA A 45 11.02 -1.61 15.39
N ALA A 46 12.29 -1.42 15.77
CA ALA A 46 12.70 -0.37 16.71
C ALA A 46 13.90 0.40 16.15
N PRO A 47 13.73 1.25 15.12
CA PRO A 47 14.82 2.10 14.63
C PRO A 47 15.42 2.94 15.76
N GLY A 48 16.74 3.13 15.74
CA GLY A 48 17.49 3.79 16.82
C GLY A 48 17.76 2.89 18.04
N PHE A 49 17.33 1.63 17.99
CA PHE A 49 17.59 0.61 19.01
C PHE A 49 18.14 -0.67 18.38
N GLU A 50 19.02 -1.36 19.11
CA GLU A 50 19.32 -2.77 18.89
C GLU A 50 18.24 -3.63 19.56
N VAL A 51 17.64 -4.56 18.82
CA VAL A 51 16.70 -5.55 19.36
C VAL A 51 17.50 -6.70 19.98
N LEU A 52 17.43 -6.81 21.31
CA LEU A 52 18.13 -7.82 22.07
C LEU A 52 17.31 -9.12 22.09
N GLY A 53 17.53 -9.98 21.09
CA GLY A 53 16.91 -11.29 20.96
C GLY A 53 16.08 -11.44 19.69
N GLU A 54 15.08 -12.33 19.70
CA GLU A 54 14.23 -12.57 18.55
C GLU A 54 13.29 -11.37 18.29
N PRO A 55 13.29 -10.79 17.07
CA PRO A 55 12.44 -9.67 16.71
C PRO A 55 10.98 -10.09 16.46
N GLU A 56 10.68 -11.38 16.49
CA GLU A 56 9.32 -11.92 16.36
C GLU A 56 9.01 -12.87 17.52
N GLN A 57 7.81 -12.73 18.10
CA GLN A 57 7.31 -13.58 19.18
C GLN A 57 5.86 -13.99 18.93
N GLN A 58 5.41 -15.04 19.61
CA GLN A 58 4.03 -15.51 19.54
C GLN A 58 3.28 -15.20 20.83
N ILE A 59 2.06 -14.68 20.68
CA ILE A 59 1.10 -14.46 21.75
C ILE A 59 0.01 -15.53 21.62
N ALA A 60 -0.05 -16.45 22.57
CA ALA A 60 -1.12 -17.43 22.65
C ALA A 60 -2.43 -16.76 23.08
N ILE A 61 -3.52 -17.08 22.37
CA ILE A 61 -4.85 -16.54 22.68
C ILE A 61 -5.45 -17.32 23.84
N ARG A 62 -6.08 -16.60 24.76
CA ARG A 62 -6.85 -17.16 25.87
C ARG A 62 -8.29 -16.62 25.76
N PRO A 63 -9.28 -17.46 25.41
CA PRO A 63 -10.66 -17.00 25.31
C PRO A 63 -11.13 -16.39 26.64
N GLY A 64 -11.64 -15.16 26.59
CA GLY A 64 -12.17 -14.45 27.77
C GLY A 64 -11.13 -14.05 28.83
N ALA A 65 -9.82 -14.10 28.53
CA ALA A 65 -8.78 -13.58 29.41
C ALA A 65 -7.67 -12.85 28.65
N ASP A 66 -7.01 -11.91 29.32
CA ASP A 66 -5.82 -11.25 28.76
C ASP A 66 -4.72 -12.28 28.42
N SER A 67 -4.04 -12.02 27.33
CA SER A 67 -2.90 -12.83 26.90
C SER A 67 -1.67 -12.63 27.80
N GLN A 68 -0.75 -13.59 27.79
CA GLN A 68 0.59 -13.31 28.30
C GLN A 68 1.30 -12.35 27.34
N PRO A 69 1.91 -11.26 27.84
CA PRO A 69 2.53 -10.28 26.96
C PRO A 69 3.80 -10.86 26.32
N ALA A 70 4.00 -10.54 25.04
CA ALA A 70 5.31 -10.62 24.42
C ALA A 70 6.21 -9.52 24.99
N VAL A 71 7.48 -9.85 25.25
CA VAL A 71 8.45 -8.95 25.89
C VAL A 71 9.67 -8.84 25.00
N PHE A 72 9.92 -7.63 24.51
CA PHE A 72 11.07 -7.30 23.71
C PHE A 72 12.05 -6.48 24.54
N TYR A 73 13.33 -6.86 24.49
CA TYR A 73 14.41 -6.10 25.12
C TYR A 73 15.10 -5.27 24.05
N LEU A 74 15.33 -4.00 24.34
CA LEU A 74 15.97 -3.07 23.41
C LEU A 74 17.17 -2.40 24.08
N HIS A 75 18.25 -2.20 23.33
CA HIS A 75 19.36 -1.35 23.70
C HIS A 75 19.29 -0.05 22.89
N PRO A 76 19.20 1.14 23.52
CA PRO A 76 19.18 2.41 22.80
C PRO A 76 20.54 2.68 22.13
N GLU A 77 20.56 3.09 20.86
CA GLU A 77 21.80 3.33 20.11
C GLU A 77 21.98 4.78 19.67
N GLU A 78 20.90 5.42 19.19
CA GLU A 78 20.99 6.74 18.54
C GLU A 78 20.06 7.76 19.22
N VAL A 79 20.62 8.88 19.68
CA VAL A 79 19.84 9.98 20.29
C VAL A 79 18.88 10.59 19.28
N GLY A 80 17.61 10.76 19.65
CA GLY A 80 16.59 11.29 18.75
C GLY A 80 15.18 10.84 19.07
N HIS A 81 14.23 11.18 18.19
CA HIS A 81 12.86 10.71 18.26
C HIS A 81 12.64 9.54 17.31
N TRP A 82 12.24 8.41 17.88
CA TRP A 82 12.06 7.17 17.17
C TRP A 82 10.65 6.64 17.35
N THR A 83 10.19 5.84 16.39
CA THR A 83 8.91 5.14 16.49
C THR A 83 9.18 3.65 16.49
N ILE A 84 8.80 2.98 17.57
CA ILE A 84 8.81 1.51 17.67
C ILE A 84 7.46 1.02 17.16
N SER A 85 7.47 0.10 16.20
CA SER A 85 6.26 -0.52 15.66
C SER A 85 6.19 -2.01 15.98
N PHE A 86 4.95 -2.49 16.09
CA PHE A 86 4.56 -3.87 16.35
C PHE A 86 3.61 -4.29 15.25
N ASP A 87 4.07 -5.14 14.34
CA ASP A 87 3.24 -5.71 13.29
C ASP A 87 2.64 -7.03 13.80
N PHE A 88 1.32 -7.13 13.76
CA PHE A 88 0.56 -8.29 14.21
C PHE A 88 0.05 -9.06 13.01
N SER A 89 0.28 -10.37 13.00
CA SER A 89 -0.30 -11.27 12.02
C SER A 89 -0.78 -12.55 12.69
N GLN A 90 -1.73 -13.23 12.06
CA GLN A 90 -2.11 -14.58 12.45
C GLN A 90 -2.54 -15.36 11.22
N ALA A 91 -2.14 -16.62 11.14
CA ALA A 91 -2.31 -17.49 9.97
C ALA A 91 -1.86 -16.85 8.64
N GLY A 92 -0.81 -16.02 8.65
CA GLY A 92 -0.30 -15.32 7.47
C GLY A 92 -1.08 -14.07 7.03
N ASN A 93 -2.15 -13.70 7.74
CA ASN A 93 -2.90 -12.48 7.49
C ASN A 93 -2.45 -11.35 8.41
N LEU A 94 -2.29 -10.14 7.86
CA LEU A 94 -2.00 -8.93 8.63
C LEU A 94 -3.22 -8.52 9.46
N LEU A 95 -3.05 -8.46 10.78
CA LEU A 95 -4.06 -7.98 11.72
C LEU A 95 -3.93 -6.49 12.00
N GLY A 96 -2.71 -5.95 11.86
CA GLY A 96 -2.42 -4.54 12.01
C GLY A 96 -1.06 -4.19 12.53
N THR A 97 -0.82 -2.88 12.66
CA THR A 97 0.39 -2.33 13.27
C THR A 97 0.02 -1.44 14.45
N ALA A 98 0.65 -1.66 15.60
CA ALA A 98 0.68 -0.69 16.69
C ALA A 98 2.03 0.04 16.70
N ALA A 99 2.04 1.32 17.05
CA ALA A 99 3.27 2.10 17.05
C ALA A 99 3.33 3.03 18.27
N VAL A 100 4.53 3.19 18.84
CA VAL A 100 4.80 4.03 20.00
C VAL A 100 6.04 4.89 19.74
N SER A 101 5.90 6.20 19.91
CA SER A 101 7.04 7.13 19.83
C SER A 101 7.83 7.16 21.13
N VAL A 102 9.14 7.06 21.02
CA VAL A 102 10.12 7.08 22.13
C VAL A 102 11.23 8.09 21.79
N GLU A 103 11.61 8.90 22.77
CA GLU A 103 12.78 9.79 22.67
C GLU A 103 13.99 9.12 23.34
N ILE A 104 15.07 8.92 22.59
CA ILE A 104 16.38 8.54 23.14
C ILE A 104 17.12 9.84 23.46
N THR A 105 17.47 10.07 24.73
CA THR A 105 18.11 11.29 25.22
C THR A 105 19.61 11.08 25.43
N ASP A 106 20.40 12.16 25.36
CA ASP A 106 21.81 12.19 25.75
C ASP A 106 22.00 12.47 27.25
N TYR A 107 20.95 12.89 27.95
CA TYR A 107 20.91 13.10 29.41
C TYR A 107 20.11 12.01 30.12
N GLU A 108 20.42 11.79 31.41
CA GLU A 108 19.74 10.83 32.26
C GLU A 108 18.27 11.20 32.46
N VAL A 109 17.39 10.21 32.30
CA VAL A 109 15.93 10.33 32.48
C VAL A 109 15.41 9.12 33.22
N ASP A 110 14.49 9.32 34.16
CA ASP A 110 13.81 8.20 34.80
C ASP A 110 12.96 7.43 33.78
N VAL A 111 13.17 6.11 33.70
CA VAL A 111 12.36 5.22 32.85
C VAL A 111 10.97 5.04 33.48
N VAL A 112 10.05 5.95 33.16
CA VAL A 112 8.66 5.82 33.55
C VAL A 112 7.94 4.93 32.54
N SER A 113 7.42 3.79 33.00
CA SER A 113 6.58 2.92 32.17
C SER A 113 5.23 3.56 31.93
N GLU A 114 4.95 3.95 30.69
CA GLU A 114 3.62 4.40 30.28
C GLU A 114 2.85 3.25 29.60
N SER A 115 1.60 3.09 29.99
CA SER A 115 0.63 2.32 29.23
C SER A 115 0.07 3.23 28.13
N ARG A 116 0.06 2.74 26.90
CA ARG A 116 -0.50 3.48 25.76
C ARG A 116 -1.72 2.73 25.25
N ALA A 117 -2.72 3.51 24.82
CA ALA A 117 -3.92 3.00 24.16
C ALA A 117 -3.54 1.95 23.10
N GLY A 118 -4.18 0.79 23.15
CA GLY A 118 -4.09 -0.18 22.06
C GLY A 118 -4.75 0.40 20.81
N ARG A 119 -4.31 -0.04 19.63
CA ARG A 119 -5.01 0.23 18.37
C ARG A 119 -5.93 -0.93 18.07
N THR A 120 -7.07 -0.65 17.42
CA THR A 120 -7.98 -1.68 16.94
C THR A 120 -7.28 -2.52 15.88
N LEU A 121 -6.95 -3.76 16.22
CA LEU A 121 -6.63 -4.79 15.23
C LEU A 121 -7.94 -5.26 14.58
N GLN A 122 -7.90 -5.73 13.34
CA GLN A 122 -9.06 -6.30 12.68
C GLN A 122 -8.64 -7.57 11.96
N SER A 123 -9.51 -8.57 12.00
CA SER A 123 -9.31 -9.79 11.27
C SER A 123 -9.77 -9.73 9.82
N GLY A 124 -8.99 -10.35 8.96
CA GLY A 124 -9.38 -10.77 7.62
C GLY A 124 -9.56 -12.28 7.49
N TRP A 125 -10.18 -12.98 8.46
CA TRP A 125 -10.25 -14.46 8.45
C TRP A 125 -10.98 -15.06 7.25
N ASP A 126 -11.81 -14.28 6.57
CA ASP A 126 -12.58 -14.77 5.42
C ASP A 126 -11.74 -14.91 4.14
N VAL A 127 -10.43 -14.65 4.20
CA VAL A 127 -9.54 -14.75 3.04
C VAL A 127 -8.31 -15.60 3.31
N GLN A 128 -7.95 -16.39 2.29
CA GLN A 128 -6.69 -17.11 2.25
C GLN A 128 -5.54 -16.09 2.31
N PRO A 129 -4.56 -16.27 3.21
CA PRO A 129 -3.43 -15.36 3.30
C PRO A 129 -2.69 -15.25 1.98
N ALA A 130 -1.94 -14.16 1.80
CA ALA A 130 -0.97 -14.11 0.74
C ALA A 130 0.09 -15.21 0.98
N ASP A 131 0.57 -15.86 -0.08
CA ASP A 131 1.64 -16.85 0.01
C ASP A 131 2.89 -16.22 0.63
N ARG A 132 3.12 -14.93 0.33
CA ARG A 132 4.26 -14.15 0.80
C ARG A 132 3.85 -12.70 1.13
N LEU A 133 4.28 -12.24 2.30
CA LEU A 133 4.31 -10.84 2.70
C LEU A 133 5.75 -10.35 2.63
N LEU A 134 5.99 -9.25 1.92
CA LEU A 134 7.29 -8.58 1.91
C LEU A 134 7.13 -7.25 2.63
N TYR A 135 7.61 -7.17 3.86
CA TYR A 135 7.69 -5.92 4.60
C TYR A 135 8.90 -5.14 4.11
N VAL A 136 8.68 -3.88 3.75
CA VAL A 136 9.73 -2.94 3.35
C VAL A 136 9.65 -1.74 4.27
N ARG A 137 10.76 -1.49 4.99
CA ARG A 137 10.88 -0.37 5.90
C ARG A 137 11.91 0.62 5.38
N PHE A 138 11.56 1.90 5.37
CA PHE A 138 12.46 3.01 5.15
C PHE A 138 13.07 3.46 6.49
N GLU A 139 14.39 3.46 6.57
CA GLU A 139 15.14 3.88 7.75
C GLU A 139 16.14 4.98 7.43
N ARG A 140 16.50 5.77 8.45
CA ARG A 140 17.63 6.70 8.37
C ARG A 140 18.59 6.39 9.51
N THR A 141 19.75 5.87 9.17
CA THR A 141 20.82 5.57 10.13
C THR A 141 21.99 6.50 9.84
N GLY A 142 22.41 7.32 10.81
CA GLY A 142 23.47 8.30 10.59
C GLY A 142 23.18 9.29 9.44
N GLY A 143 21.90 9.55 9.16
CA GLY A 143 21.43 10.42 8.07
C GLY A 143 21.41 9.79 6.67
N GLN A 144 21.91 8.56 6.49
CA GLN A 144 21.79 7.84 5.23
C GLN A 144 20.46 7.06 5.15
N PRO A 145 19.70 7.17 4.05
CA PRO A 145 18.47 6.43 3.87
C PRO A 145 18.73 4.98 3.47
N HIS A 146 18.07 4.03 4.12
CA HIS A 146 18.17 2.60 3.82
C HIS A 146 16.77 1.96 3.71
N LEU A 147 16.70 0.88 2.94
CA LEU A 147 15.55 -0.03 2.89
C LEU A 147 15.90 -1.34 3.58
N VAL A 148 15.04 -1.75 4.51
CA VAL A 148 15.13 -3.04 5.19
C VAL A 148 13.98 -3.92 4.72
N PHE A 149 14.31 -5.14 4.30
CA PHE A 149 13.35 -6.09 3.77
C PHE A 149 13.14 -7.24 4.75
N THR A 150 11.90 -7.65 4.96
CA THR A 150 11.57 -8.88 5.68
C THR A 150 10.56 -9.67 4.88
N LEU A 151 10.87 -10.93 4.55
CA LEU A 151 9.96 -11.84 3.86
C LEU A 151 9.33 -12.80 4.87
N GLN A 152 8.01 -12.81 4.92
CA GLN A 152 7.22 -13.75 5.70
C GLN A 152 6.41 -14.63 4.75
N ARG A 153 6.61 -15.94 4.80
CA ARG A 153 5.75 -16.90 4.08
C ARG A 153 4.52 -17.22 4.94
N ALA A 154 3.43 -17.63 4.30
CA ALA A 154 2.21 -18.00 5.02
C ALA A 154 2.48 -19.06 6.10
N GLY A 155 2.26 -18.70 7.37
CA GLY A 155 2.45 -19.59 8.53
C GLY A 155 3.90 -19.72 9.02
N GLU A 156 4.86 -19.03 8.42
CA GLU A 156 6.26 -19.02 8.83
C GLU A 156 6.62 -17.72 9.59
N VAL A 157 7.76 -17.77 10.30
CA VAL A 157 8.40 -16.58 10.89
C VAL A 157 9.11 -15.81 9.77
N GLY A 158 9.08 -14.49 9.83
CA GLY A 158 9.72 -13.65 8.81
C GLY A 158 11.26 -13.66 8.88
N SER A 159 11.90 -13.68 7.72
CA SER A 159 13.35 -13.54 7.59
C SER A 159 13.70 -12.12 7.14
N GLU A 160 14.51 -11.42 7.93
CA GLU A 160 15.05 -10.10 7.58
C GLU A 160 16.31 -10.26 6.70
N PHE A 161 16.48 -9.36 5.73
CA PHE A 161 17.59 -9.32 4.79
C PHE A 161 18.50 -8.12 5.05
N GLN A 162 19.70 -8.15 4.46
CA GLN A 162 20.64 -7.05 4.59
C GLN A 162 20.03 -5.70 4.15
N PRO A 163 20.21 -4.62 4.94
CA PRO A 163 19.77 -3.29 4.55
C PRO A 163 20.41 -2.80 3.25
N VAL A 164 19.61 -2.16 2.39
CA VAL A 164 20.06 -1.60 1.12
C VAL A 164 20.08 -0.07 1.22
N PRO A 165 21.22 0.62 1.02
CA PRO A 165 21.24 2.07 0.95
C PRO A 165 20.46 2.57 -0.28
N ILE A 166 19.67 3.63 -0.10
CA ILE A 166 19.04 4.34 -1.21
C ILE A 166 20.07 5.31 -1.79
N PRO A 167 20.37 5.24 -3.11
CA PRO A 167 21.36 6.11 -3.71
C PRO A 167 20.92 7.58 -3.70
N GLY A 168 21.77 8.46 -3.16
CA GLY A 168 21.58 9.91 -3.27
C GLY A 168 20.36 10.43 -2.51
N ASP A 169 19.67 11.41 -3.10
CA ASP A 169 18.42 11.95 -2.56
C ASP A 169 17.24 11.05 -2.95
N PRO A 170 16.51 10.44 -1.99
CA PRO A 170 15.37 9.56 -2.27
C PRO A 170 14.29 10.20 -3.13
N GLU A 171 14.03 11.50 -2.97
CA GLU A 171 13.00 12.19 -3.74
C GLU A 171 13.42 12.39 -5.20
N ALA A 172 14.67 12.83 -5.44
CA ALA A 172 15.23 12.90 -6.79
C ALA A 172 15.27 11.51 -7.45
N PHE A 173 15.64 10.46 -6.70
CA PHE A 173 15.63 9.09 -7.19
C PHE A 173 14.22 8.64 -7.62
N ALA A 174 13.20 8.94 -6.81
CA ALA A 174 11.81 8.68 -7.12
C ALA A 174 11.35 9.36 -8.41
N LEU A 175 11.67 10.66 -8.56
CA LEU A 175 11.27 11.46 -9.71
C LEU A 175 11.81 10.89 -11.03
N ASP A 176 13.06 10.43 -11.04
CA ASP A 176 13.65 9.78 -12.22
C ASP A 176 12.94 8.45 -12.53
N LEU A 177 12.75 7.59 -11.52
CA LEU A 177 12.07 6.30 -11.68
C LEU A 177 10.66 6.44 -12.24
N PHE A 178 9.88 7.41 -11.75
CA PHE A 178 8.51 7.60 -12.22
C PHE A 178 8.41 8.40 -13.53
N GLY A 179 9.41 9.22 -13.86
CA GLY A 179 9.45 10.01 -15.10
C GLY A 179 9.93 9.22 -16.32
N ALA A 180 10.80 8.23 -16.12
CA ALA A 180 11.40 7.46 -17.21
C ALA A 180 10.36 6.72 -18.09
N PRO A 181 9.34 6.01 -17.56
CA PRO A 181 8.31 5.38 -18.39
C PRO A 181 7.58 6.39 -19.29
N GLU A 182 7.27 7.57 -18.77
CA GLU A 182 6.58 8.61 -19.53
C GLU A 182 7.44 9.14 -20.68
N ALA A 183 8.73 9.38 -20.42
CA ALA A 183 9.68 9.80 -21.44
C ALA A 183 9.80 8.76 -22.57
N LEU A 184 9.87 7.45 -22.23
CA LEU A 184 9.93 6.36 -23.21
C LEU A 184 8.68 6.34 -24.09
N ARG A 185 7.49 6.45 -23.49
CA ARG A 185 6.22 6.50 -24.22
C ARG A 185 6.17 7.69 -25.18
N VAL A 186 6.57 8.88 -24.73
CA VAL A 186 6.59 10.09 -25.57
C VAL A 186 7.57 9.95 -26.73
N ALA A 187 8.76 9.40 -26.48
CA ALA A 187 9.76 9.17 -27.52
C ALA A 187 9.26 8.16 -28.57
N SER A 188 8.67 7.05 -28.13
CA SER A 188 8.10 6.03 -29.02
C SER A 188 6.93 6.57 -29.84
N ARG A 189 5.97 7.25 -29.19
CA ARG A 189 4.80 7.86 -29.87
C ARG A 189 5.20 8.88 -30.93
N ARG A 190 6.29 9.63 -30.69
CA ARG A 190 6.82 10.63 -31.64
C ARG A 190 7.71 10.00 -32.73
N GLY A 191 7.86 8.68 -32.75
CA GLY A 191 8.72 7.97 -33.71
C GLY A 191 10.21 8.26 -33.54
N ARG A 192 10.64 8.77 -32.37
CA ARG A 192 12.06 9.04 -32.08
C ARG A 192 12.84 7.75 -31.77
N ILE A 193 12.13 6.76 -31.23
CA ILE A 193 12.63 5.41 -30.97
C ILE A 193 11.57 4.40 -31.40
N ALA A 194 11.99 3.20 -31.80
CA ALA A 194 11.07 2.11 -32.08
C ALA A 194 10.37 1.62 -30.79
N GLY A 195 9.18 1.01 -30.92
CA GLY A 195 8.46 0.45 -29.76
C GLY A 195 9.28 -0.62 -29.03
N GLU A 196 9.94 -1.51 -29.78
CA GLU A 196 10.82 -2.54 -29.22
C GLU A 196 12.02 -1.95 -28.47
N GLU A 197 12.54 -0.81 -28.94
CA GLU A 197 13.62 -0.11 -28.24
C GLU A 197 13.12 0.50 -26.92
N ALA A 198 11.94 1.11 -26.92
CA ALA A 198 11.31 1.60 -25.70
C ALA A 198 11.03 0.45 -24.70
N ASP A 199 10.55 -0.70 -25.16
CA ASP A 199 10.33 -1.87 -24.32
C ASP A 199 11.63 -2.42 -23.73
N ARG A 200 12.71 -2.44 -24.53
CA ARG A 200 14.04 -2.83 -24.05
C ARG A 200 14.56 -1.87 -22.97
N GLN A 201 14.36 -0.56 -23.15
CA GLN A 201 14.77 0.44 -22.15
C GLN A 201 13.93 0.34 -20.88
N LEU A 202 12.62 0.10 -20.99
CA LEU A 202 11.73 -0.13 -19.85
C LEU A 202 12.15 -1.39 -19.06
N ARG A 203 12.49 -2.47 -19.76
CA ARG A 203 13.02 -3.69 -19.13
C ARG A 203 14.33 -3.42 -18.38
N ASN A 204 15.22 -2.63 -18.98
CA ASN A 204 16.49 -2.27 -18.34
C ASN A 204 16.28 -1.39 -17.09
N LEU A 205 15.30 -0.48 -17.11
CA LEU A 205 14.89 0.27 -15.92
C LEU A 205 14.47 -0.69 -14.79
N GLY A 206 13.61 -1.66 -15.10
CA GLY A 206 13.17 -2.66 -14.13
C GLY A 206 14.28 -3.58 -13.60
N ARG A 207 15.26 -3.93 -14.45
CA ARG A 207 16.45 -4.69 -14.05
C ARG A 207 17.38 -3.87 -13.17
N ASN A 208 17.54 -2.58 -13.45
CA ASN A 208 18.31 -1.69 -12.60
C ASN A 208 17.64 -1.54 -11.22
N LEU A 209 16.31 -1.50 -11.17
CA LEU A 209 15.57 -1.51 -9.92
C LEU A 209 15.81 -2.81 -9.14
N TRP A 210 15.66 -3.97 -9.79
CA TRP A 210 15.98 -5.28 -9.19
C TRP A 210 17.40 -5.32 -8.61
N LYS A 211 18.39 -4.90 -9.39
CA LYS A 211 19.80 -4.92 -9.00
C LYS A 211 20.12 -3.98 -7.82
N THR A 212 19.51 -2.80 -7.82
CA THR A 212 19.88 -1.71 -6.89
C THR A 212 19.07 -1.74 -5.60
N VAL A 213 17.79 -2.12 -5.67
CA VAL A 213 16.86 -2.02 -4.55
C VAL A 213 16.64 -3.34 -3.82
N ILE A 214 16.74 -4.48 -4.52
CA ILE A 214 16.52 -5.79 -3.88
C ILE A 214 17.86 -6.33 -3.34
N PRO A 215 17.96 -6.64 -2.03
CA PRO A 215 19.22 -7.06 -1.43
C PRO A 215 19.69 -8.40 -2.01
N LEU A 216 21.01 -8.62 -2.05
CA LEU A 216 21.62 -9.75 -2.74
C LEU A 216 21.11 -11.11 -2.23
N ASP A 217 21.00 -11.25 -0.91
CA ASP A 217 20.48 -12.44 -0.22
C ASP A 217 19.01 -12.72 -0.58
N LEU A 218 18.15 -11.69 -0.71
CA LEU A 218 16.78 -11.87 -1.22
C LEU A 218 16.77 -12.24 -2.72
N ARG A 219 17.69 -11.70 -3.52
CA ARG A 219 17.82 -12.07 -4.94
C ARG A 219 18.27 -13.52 -5.10
N GLU A 220 19.19 -13.99 -4.26
CA GLU A 220 19.63 -15.40 -4.21
C GLU A 220 18.51 -16.33 -3.78
N LEU A 221 17.74 -15.95 -2.74
CA LEU A 221 16.57 -16.69 -2.30
C LEU A 221 15.53 -16.81 -3.42
N TYR A 222 15.19 -15.70 -4.06
CA TYR A 222 14.29 -15.68 -5.21
C TYR A 222 14.80 -16.58 -6.34
N ALA A 223 16.10 -16.54 -6.65
CA ALA A 223 16.69 -17.38 -7.69
C ALA A 223 16.53 -18.88 -7.39
N ALA A 224 16.74 -19.28 -6.13
CA ALA A 224 16.61 -20.66 -5.66
C ALA A 224 15.15 -21.15 -5.68
N GLU A 225 14.20 -20.24 -5.44
CA GLU A 225 12.78 -20.56 -5.28
C GLU A 225 11.90 -20.13 -6.46
N ARG A 226 12.48 -19.63 -7.56
CA ARG A 226 11.76 -18.90 -8.63
C ARG A 226 10.47 -19.57 -9.12
N GLU A 227 10.52 -20.89 -9.34
CA GLU A 227 9.34 -21.63 -9.82
C GLU A 227 8.20 -21.67 -8.79
N SER A 228 8.50 -21.66 -7.49
CA SER A 228 7.50 -21.58 -6.42
C SER A 228 6.95 -20.17 -6.19
N TRP A 229 7.63 -19.15 -6.70
CA TRP A 229 7.15 -17.77 -6.66
C TRP A 229 6.19 -17.51 -7.82
N ARG A 230 6.44 -18.10 -8.99
CA ARG A 230 5.60 -17.94 -10.19
C ARG A 230 4.12 -18.22 -9.88
N ASN A 231 3.23 -17.29 -10.27
CA ASN A 231 1.79 -17.33 -10.03
C ASN A 231 1.35 -17.39 -8.55
N SER A 232 2.26 -17.15 -7.60
CA SER A 232 1.90 -16.97 -6.19
C SER A 232 1.54 -15.53 -5.90
N THR A 233 0.88 -15.32 -4.76
CA THR A 233 0.53 -14.01 -4.23
C THR A 233 1.67 -13.40 -3.45
N LEU A 234 1.98 -12.15 -3.79
CA LEU A 234 2.94 -11.31 -3.08
C LEU A 234 2.23 -10.02 -2.68
N MET A 235 2.15 -9.75 -1.38
CA MET A 235 1.71 -8.46 -0.87
C MET A 235 2.91 -7.73 -0.27
N ILE A 236 3.23 -6.56 -0.82
CA ILE A 236 4.28 -5.69 -0.30
C ILE A 236 3.67 -4.75 0.73
N VAL A 237 4.11 -4.82 1.98
CA VAL A 237 3.67 -3.93 3.06
C VAL A 237 4.78 -2.92 3.31
N SER A 238 4.52 -1.63 3.05
CA SER A 238 5.60 -0.64 2.96
C SER A 238 5.25 0.68 3.65
N ASP A 239 6.23 1.30 4.31
CA ASP A 239 6.22 2.73 4.70
C ASP A 239 7.04 3.60 3.71
N GLU A 240 7.38 3.04 2.55
CA GLU A 240 8.18 3.64 1.50
C GLU A 240 7.27 4.08 0.31
N PRO A 241 7.32 5.37 -0.12
CA PRO A 241 6.46 5.90 -1.19
C PRO A 241 7.03 5.85 -2.62
N TYR A 242 8.33 5.67 -2.79
CA TYR A 242 9.09 6.00 -4.00
C TYR A 242 9.36 4.84 -4.93
N ILE A 243 9.22 3.59 -4.48
CA ILE A 243 9.56 2.45 -5.33
C ILE A 243 8.34 2.02 -6.17
N PRO A 244 8.46 2.01 -7.51
CA PRO A 244 7.48 1.42 -8.41
C PRO A 244 7.72 -0.11 -8.49
N TRP A 245 7.23 -0.86 -7.49
CA TRP A 245 7.43 -2.31 -7.42
C TRP A 245 6.94 -3.07 -8.66
N GLU A 246 5.98 -2.48 -9.39
CA GLU A 246 5.46 -2.99 -10.65
C GLU A 246 6.51 -3.10 -11.76
N LEU A 247 7.62 -2.35 -11.64
CA LEU A 247 8.74 -2.40 -12.58
C LEU A 247 9.81 -3.43 -12.21
N VAL A 248 9.78 -4.05 -11.03
CA VAL A 248 10.84 -4.98 -10.61
C VAL A 248 10.93 -6.15 -11.59
N TRP A 249 12.09 -6.28 -12.26
CA TRP A 249 12.31 -7.27 -13.31
C TRP A 249 13.48 -8.20 -12.94
N PRO A 250 13.19 -9.38 -12.38
CA PRO A 250 14.22 -10.29 -11.91
C PRO A 250 15.13 -10.81 -13.02
N TYR A 251 16.41 -10.89 -12.72
CA TYR A 251 17.40 -11.61 -13.51
C TYR A 251 18.52 -12.12 -12.61
N GLY A 252 19.20 -13.17 -13.06
CA GLY A 252 20.24 -13.80 -12.26
C GLY A 252 21.58 -13.09 -12.32
N GLU A 253 22.40 -13.37 -11.30
CA GLU A 253 23.78 -12.89 -11.25
C GLU A 253 24.60 -13.36 -12.47
N PRO A 254 25.70 -12.65 -12.81
CA PRO A 254 26.55 -13.01 -13.94
C PRO A 254 26.94 -14.50 -13.93
N GLY A 255 26.70 -15.18 -15.05
CA GLY A 255 26.98 -16.61 -15.23
C GLY A 255 25.83 -17.56 -14.89
N SER A 256 24.75 -17.09 -14.24
CA SER A 256 23.58 -17.93 -13.92
C SER A 256 22.71 -18.26 -15.14
N GLY A 257 22.68 -17.39 -16.14
CA GLY A 257 21.95 -17.59 -17.40
C GLY A 257 20.42 -17.46 -17.32
N TRP A 258 19.84 -17.23 -16.14
CA TRP A 258 18.39 -17.11 -15.98
C TRP A 258 17.92 -15.65 -15.95
N GLN A 259 16.71 -15.41 -16.44
CA GLN A 259 16.00 -14.14 -16.36
C GLN A 259 14.49 -14.39 -16.41
N ASP A 260 13.71 -13.54 -15.75
CA ASP A 260 12.26 -13.57 -15.89
C ASP A 260 11.82 -12.98 -17.24
N GLU A 261 10.77 -13.55 -17.79
CA GLU A 261 10.17 -13.10 -19.06
C GLU A 261 9.40 -11.79 -18.91
N ASP A 262 8.94 -11.46 -17.70
CA ASP A 262 8.09 -10.32 -17.36
C ASP A 262 8.38 -9.85 -15.91
N PRO A 263 7.96 -8.63 -15.51
CA PRO A 263 8.21 -8.13 -14.15
C PRO A 263 7.30 -8.80 -13.11
N TRP A 264 7.61 -8.60 -11.82
CA TRP A 264 6.88 -9.18 -10.69
C TRP A 264 5.37 -8.98 -10.74
N CYS A 265 4.87 -7.83 -11.19
CA CYS A 265 3.42 -7.59 -11.27
C CYS A 265 2.68 -8.41 -12.34
N VAL A 266 3.40 -9.22 -13.10
CA VAL A 266 2.89 -10.10 -14.16
C VAL A 266 3.24 -11.56 -13.84
N THR A 267 4.45 -11.83 -13.38
CA THR A 267 4.87 -13.20 -12.99
C THR A 267 4.29 -13.63 -11.65
N LEU A 268 3.90 -12.67 -10.79
CA LEU A 268 3.24 -12.85 -9.50
C LEU A 268 1.87 -12.18 -9.48
N HIS A 269 1.04 -12.56 -8.52
CA HIS A 269 -0.16 -11.83 -8.13
C HIS A 269 0.20 -10.73 -7.14
N LEU A 270 0.77 -9.64 -7.65
CA LEU A 270 1.34 -8.54 -6.87
C LEU A 270 0.28 -7.52 -6.43
N THR A 271 0.29 -7.19 -5.14
CA THR A 271 -0.42 -6.04 -4.55
C THR A 271 0.45 -5.35 -3.50
N ARG A 272 0.04 -4.17 -3.05
CA ARG A 272 0.70 -3.36 -2.02
C ARG A 272 -0.25 -3.16 -0.83
N TRP A 273 0.32 -2.80 0.31
CA TRP A 273 -0.39 -2.21 1.44
C TRP A 273 0.52 -1.20 2.15
N LEU A 274 -0.08 -0.26 2.86
CA LEU A 274 0.67 0.72 3.65
C LEU A 274 0.88 0.20 5.06
N ARG A 275 2.07 0.42 5.59
CA ARG A 275 2.36 0.16 6.99
C ARG A 275 1.84 1.33 7.83
N HIS A 276 1.02 1.05 8.84
CA HIS A 276 0.40 2.12 9.61
C HIS A 276 1.40 2.80 10.57
N THR A 277 1.34 4.13 10.64
CA THR A 277 2.06 4.91 11.66
C THR A 277 1.16 5.20 12.87
N ALA A 278 1.76 5.72 13.95
CA ALA A 278 1.06 6.14 15.16
C ALA A 278 -0.01 7.25 14.94
N GLN A 279 -0.11 7.82 13.74
CA GLN A 279 -1.08 8.85 13.39
C GLN A 279 -2.31 8.28 12.65
N HIS A 280 -2.21 7.10 12.03
CA HIS A 280 -3.29 6.58 11.18
C HIS A 280 -4.45 6.06 12.04
N ARG A 281 -5.69 6.37 11.70
CA ARG A 281 -6.87 5.93 12.49
C ARG A 281 -7.73 4.87 11.77
N GLY A 282 -7.35 4.54 10.54
CA GLY A 282 -8.05 3.61 9.66
C GLY A 282 -7.97 2.14 10.06
N ASN A 283 -8.49 1.30 9.17
CA ASN A 283 -8.49 -0.15 9.35
C ASN A 283 -7.08 -0.73 9.14
N PRO A 284 -6.67 -1.68 9.99
CA PRO A 284 -5.26 -2.06 10.15
C PRO A 284 -4.65 -2.94 9.04
N GLY A 285 -5.49 -3.58 8.23
CA GLY A 285 -5.06 -4.48 7.15
C GLY A 285 -6.16 -4.59 6.09
N PRO A 286 -5.85 -5.00 4.86
CA PRO A 286 -6.83 -4.99 3.78
C PRO A 286 -7.95 -6.03 4.00
N PRO A 287 -9.20 -5.75 3.59
CA PRO A 287 -10.29 -6.68 3.74
C PRO A 287 -10.21 -7.79 2.69
N GLY A 288 -10.54 -9.01 3.11
CA GLY A 288 -10.62 -10.18 2.23
C GLY A 288 -11.87 -10.28 1.35
N ARG A 289 -12.88 -9.45 1.63
CA ARG A 289 -14.15 -9.38 0.92
C ARG A 289 -14.58 -7.93 0.74
N LEU A 290 -14.92 -7.58 -0.48
CA LEU A 290 -15.28 -6.22 -0.90
C LEU A 290 -16.78 -6.16 -1.19
N SER A 291 -17.50 -5.23 -0.59
CA SER A 291 -18.88 -4.92 -0.98
C SER A 291 -18.88 -4.20 -2.33
N LEU A 292 -19.89 -4.43 -3.16
CA LEU A 292 -20.16 -3.67 -4.39
C LEU A 292 -21.67 -3.70 -4.66
N SER A 293 -22.45 -3.05 -3.81
CA SER A 293 -23.89 -2.81 -3.97
C SER A 293 -24.18 -1.39 -4.46
N ALA A 294 -23.30 -0.42 -4.16
CA ALA A 294 -23.40 0.95 -4.62
C ALA A 294 -22.08 1.43 -5.27
N LEU A 295 -22.16 1.88 -6.52
CA LEU A 295 -21.02 2.35 -7.31
C LEU A 295 -21.21 3.83 -7.65
N ALA A 296 -20.42 4.67 -7.00
CA ALA A 296 -20.31 6.09 -7.27
C ALA A 296 -19.34 6.37 -8.43
N SER A 297 -19.63 7.42 -9.21
CA SER A 297 -18.72 7.88 -10.26
C SER A 297 -18.55 9.40 -10.30
N LEU A 298 -17.32 9.86 -10.53
CA LEU A 298 -16.97 11.26 -10.80
C LEU A 298 -16.26 11.34 -12.15
N ILE A 299 -17.00 11.75 -13.19
CA ILE A 299 -16.52 11.81 -14.58
C ILE A 299 -16.90 13.18 -15.16
N PRO A 300 -15.97 14.16 -15.22
CA PRO A 300 -16.25 15.49 -15.72
C PRO A 300 -16.59 15.49 -17.21
N THR A 301 -17.68 16.19 -17.54
CA THR A 301 -18.21 16.25 -18.92
C THR A 301 -17.38 17.17 -19.82
N ASP A 302 -16.64 18.11 -19.24
CA ASP A 302 -15.77 19.08 -19.91
C ASP A 302 -14.29 18.66 -19.95
N SER A 303 -13.97 17.42 -19.56
CA SER A 303 -12.60 16.90 -19.52
C SER A 303 -11.91 16.84 -20.90
N GLY A 304 -12.68 16.77 -21.98
CA GLY A 304 -12.16 16.55 -23.34
C GLY A 304 -11.57 15.15 -23.55
N LEU A 305 -11.84 14.20 -22.64
CA LEU A 305 -11.44 12.80 -22.72
C LEU A 305 -12.54 11.97 -23.42
N PRO A 306 -12.37 11.58 -24.69
CA PRO A 306 -13.45 10.96 -25.46
C PRO A 306 -13.85 9.56 -24.97
N ASN A 307 -12.98 8.83 -24.27
CA ASN A 307 -13.30 7.53 -23.70
C ASN A 307 -13.76 7.59 -22.24
N ALA A 308 -13.62 8.72 -21.55
CA ALA A 308 -14.21 8.92 -20.22
C ALA A 308 -15.75 8.84 -20.25
N ALA A 309 -16.40 9.37 -21.29
CA ALA A 309 -17.84 9.20 -21.49
C ALA A 309 -18.23 7.72 -21.69
N LYS A 310 -17.40 6.95 -22.43
CA LYS A 310 -17.62 5.51 -22.60
C LYS A 310 -17.37 4.72 -21.32
N GLU A 311 -16.47 5.21 -20.47
CA GLU A 311 -16.25 4.67 -19.14
C GLU A 311 -17.48 4.89 -18.25
N GLN A 312 -18.09 6.08 -18.29
CA GLN A 312 -19.37 6.33 -17.63
C GLN A 312 -20.47 5.38 -18.12
N ASP A 313 -20.59 5.18 -19.43
CA ASP A 313 -21.56 4.23 -20.01
C ASP A 313 -21.29 2.78 -19.57
N MET A 314 -20.01 2.39 -19.48
CA MET A 314 -19.60 1.08 -19.00
C MET A 314 -20.02 0.86 -17.54
N LEU A 315 -19.79 1.85 -16.66
CA LEU A 315 -20.17 1.77 -15.24
C LEU A 315 -21.70 1.75 -15.07
N ARG A 316 -22.44 2.57 -15.82
CA ARG A 316 -23.91 2.57 -15.83
C ARG A 316 -24.47 1.23 -16.28
N LYS A 317 -23.90 0.66 -17.34
CA LYS A 317 -24.28 -0.68 -17.81
C LYS A 317 -23.98 -1.74 -16.75
N LEU A 318 -22.79 -1.70 -16.15
CA LEU A 318 -22.40 -2.62 -15.09
C LEU A 318 -23.38 -2.53 -13.90
N ALA A 319 -23.74 -1.33 -13.48
CA ALA A 319 -24.72 -1.12 -12.42
C ALA A 319 -26.10 -1.70 -12.78
N SER A 320 -26.57 -1.44 -14.00
CA SER A 320 -27.84 -2.01 -14.50
C SER A 320 -27.82 -3.54 -14.55
N ASP A 321 -26.76 -4.13 -15.13
CA ASP A 321 -26.65 -5.58 -15.35
C ASP A 321 -26.55 -6.36 -14.03
N ARG A 322 -26.04 -5.71 -12.97
CA ARG A 322 -25.82 -6.32 -11.64
C ARG A 322 -26.76 -5.81 -10.55
N GLY A 323 -27.70 -4.92 -10.88
CA GLY A 323 -28.64 -4.35 -9.91
C GLY A 323 -27.97 -3.46 -8.85
N LEU A 324 -26.87 -2.79 -9.19
CA LEU A 324 -26.16 -1.89 -8.28
C LEU A 324 -26.82 -0.52 -8.25
N SER A 325 -26.73 0.16 -7.11
CA SER A 325 -27.06 1.58 -7.02
C SER A 325 -25.98 2.41 -7.71
N ALA A 326 -26.31 3.07 -8.81
CA ALA A 326 -25.42 4.03 -9.45
C ALA A 326 -25.53 5.39 -8.73
N LEU A 327 -24.43 5.87 -8.19
CA LEU A 327 -24.36 7.13 -7.44
C LEU A 327 -23.46 8.16 -8.14
N GLY A 328 -23.59 9.40 -7.73
CA GLY A 328 -22.77 10.51 -8.18
C GLY A 328 -23.49 11.45 -9.16
N PRO A 329 -23.01 12.70 -9.25
CA PRO A 329 -23.65 13.73 -10.05
C PRO A 329 -23.42 13.51 -11.56
N ASP A 330 -24.41 13.86 -12.38
CA ASP A 330 -24.24 13.94 -13.85
C ASP A 330 -23.17 14.96 -14.25
N THR A 331 -22.93 15.95 -13.39
CA THR A 331 -21.95 17.02 -13.57
C THR A 331 -21.15 17.17 -12.27
N PRO A 332 -19.97 16.55 -12.16
CA PRO A 332 -19.20 16.51 -10.92
C PRO A 332 -18.45 17.83 -10.68
N THR A 333 -19.19 18.86 -10.26
CA THR A 333 -18.60 20.08 -9.71
C THR A 333 -17.91 19.77 -8.38
N TRP A 334 -17.02 20.66 -7.93
CA TRP A 334 -16.32 20.47 -6.66
C TRP A 334 -17.29 20.30 -5.48
N GLY A 335 -18.35 21.12 -5.40
CA GLY A 335 -19.37 20.99 -4.36
C GLY A 335 -20.11 19.66 -4.43
N ALA A 336 -20.62 19.30 -5.61
CA ALA A 336 -21.35 18.04 -5.78
C ALA A 336 -20.49 16.79 -5.53
N ALA A 337 -19.17 16.87 -5.78
CA ALA A 337 -18.24 15.81 -5.45
C ALA A 337 -18.05 15.67 -3.93
N LEU A 338 -17.91 16.79 -3.20
CA LEU A 338 -17.86 16.76 -1.75
C LEU A 338 -19.16 16.30 -1.12
N ASP A 339 -20.31 16.81 -1.59
CA ASP A 339 -21.64 16.39 -1.12
C ASP A 339 -21.78 14.86 -1.22
N LEU A 340 -21.39 14.26 -2.36
CA LEU A 340 -21.38 12.80 -2.53
C LEU A 340 -20.46 12.07 -1.53
N LEU A 341 -19.26 12.61 -1.29
CA LEU A 341 -18.29 12.01 -0.38
C LEU A 341 -18.76 12.08 1.08
N GLU A 342 -19.37 13.22 1.48
CA GLU A 342 -19.91 13.49 2.82
C GLU A 342 -21.20 12.69 3.09
N GLU A 343 -22.12 12.63 2.12
CA GLU A 343 -23.34 11.82 2.20
C GLU A 343 -23.00 10.33 2.35
N GLY A 344 -21.92 9.88 1.70
CA GLY A 344 -21.47 8.50 1.75
C GLY A 344 -22.42 7.54 1.03
N GLY A 345 -22.57 6.32 1.58
CA GLY A 345 -23.45 5.29 1.04
C GLY A 345 -22.94 4.55 -0.21
N TYR A 346 -21.76 4.91 -0.72
CA TYR A 346 -21.09 4.17 -1.77
C TYR A 346 -20.24 3.02 -1.21
N ASP A 347 -20.19 1.90 -1.93
CA ASP A 347 -19.18 0.87 -1.66
C ASP A 347 -17.91 1.14 -2.46
N TRP A 348 -18.06 1.74 -3.66
CA TRP A 348 -16.95 2.06 -4.55
C TRP A 348 -17.09 3.45 -5.13
N LEU A 349 -15.98 4.17 -5.25
CA LEU A 349 -15.88 5.41 -6.00
C LEU A 349 -14.94 5.21 -7.19
N HIS A 350 -15.48 5.37 -8.40
CA HIS A 350 -14.71 5.39 -9.63
C HIS A 350 -14.53 6.82 -10.15
N VAL A 351 -13.30 7.20 -10.49
CA VAL A 351 -12.99 8.51 -11.06
C VAL A 351 -12.32 8.33 -12.41
N ALA A 352 -12.83 9.00 -13.45
CA ALA A 352 -12.20 9.08 -14.75
C ALA A 352 -12.04 10.54 -15.17
N ALA A 353 -10.83 11.08 -14.99
CA ALA A 353 -10.55 12.50 -15.15
C ALA A 353 -9.07 12.76 -15.45
N HIS A 354 -8.72 14.03 -15.69
CA HIS A 354 -7.31 14.43 -15.68
C HIS A 354 -6.79 14.44 -14.25
N GLY A 355 -5.61 13.85 -14.05
CA GLY A 355 -4.83 14.03 -12.83
C GLY A 355 -3.65 14.95 -13.11
N GLN A 356 -3.31 15.80 -12.15
CA GLN A 356 -2.14 16.67 -12.23
C GLN A 356 -1.24 16.42 -11.03
N PHE A 357 0.07 16.39 -11.28
CA PHE A 357 1.08 16.34 -10.24
C PHE A 357 1.86 17.66 -10.24
N TYR A 358 1.78 18.41 -9.15
CA TYR A 358 2.47 19.68 -8.93
C TYR A 358 3.73 19.49 -8.08
N GLU A 359 4.61 20.49 -8.08
CA GLU A 359 5.65 20.61 -7.05
C GLU A 359 5.02 21.11 -5.74
N GLY A 360 5.45 20.60 -4.58
CA GLY A 360 4.91 20.99 -3.28
C GLY A 360 4.74 19.84 -2.28
N PRO A 361 3.97 20.02 -1.19
CA PRO A 361 3.68 18.96 -0.21
C PRO A 361 2.81 17.84 -0.81
N ALA A 362 3.10 16.56 -0.52
CA ALA A 362 2.42 15.40 -1.12
C ALA A 362 0.88 15.48 -1.16
N ASP A 363 0.25 15.98 -0.10
CA ASP A 363 -1.22 16.05 0.02
C ASP A 363 -1.87 17.11 -0.88
N SER A 364 -1.06 18.00 -1.47
CA SER A 364 -1.50 18.98 -2.46
C SER A 364 -0.80 18.79 -3.82
N ARG A 365 0.12 17.82 -3.92
CA ARG A 365 0.84 17.53 -5.17
C ARG A 365 -0.06 16.85 -6.18
N SER A 366 -0.84 15.86 -5.76
CA SER A 366 -1.67 15.07 -6.68
C SER A 366 -3.13 15.49 -6.59
N VAL A 367 -3.65 16.09 -7.65
CA VAL A 367 -5.04 16.56 -7.71
C VAL A 367 -5.81 15.91 -8.85
N ILE A 368 -7.13 15.82 -8.67
CA ILE A 368 -8.09 15.34 -9.66
C ILE A 368 -8.84 16.56 -10.20
N ARG A 369 -8.80 16.78 -11.52
CA ARG A 369 -9.55 17.86 -12.14
C ARG A 369 -11.02 17.46 -12.31
N LEU A 370 -11.89 18.16 -11.61
CA LEU A 370 -13.34 18.06 -11.67
C LEU A 370 -13.93 18.98 -12.75
N GLN A 371 -15.27 19.05 -12.82
CA GLN A 371 -15.99 19.98 -13.69
C GLN A 371 -15.56 21.43 -13.44
N ASP A 372 -15.63 22.27 -14.48
CA ASP A 372 -15.30 23.69 -14.44
C ASP A 372 -13.82 23.95 -14.11
N LYS A 373 -12.97 22.92 -14.34
CA LYS A 373 -11.53 22.92 -14.07
C LYS A 373 -11.17 23.14 -12.60
N ARG A 374 -12.12 22.94 -11.68
CA ARG A 374 -11.84 22.89 -10.25
C ARG A 374 -11.05 21.62 -9.93
N GLU A 375 -10.30 21.64 -8.85
CA GLU A 375 -9.43 20.53 -8.46
C GLU A 375 -9.88 19.98 -7.11
N LEU A 376 -9.87 18.66 -6.98
CA LEU A 376 -10.05 17.93 -5.73
C LEU A 376 -8.69 17.37 -5.31
N ALA A 377 -8.28 17.62 -4.09
CA ALA A 377 -7.03 17.17 -3.51
C ALA A 377 -7.28 16.19 -2.36
N PRO A 378 -6.29 15.36 -1.98
CA PRO A 378 -6.38 14.52 -0.79
C PRO A 378 -6.76 15.30 0.47
N SER A 379 -6.24 16.53 0.63
CA SER A 379 -6.59 17.39 1.77
C SER A 379 -8.07 17.77 1.87
N ASP A 380 -8.82 17.71 0.76
CA ASP A 380 -10.26 17.99 0.76
C ASP A 380 -11.07 16.85 1.41
N LEU A 381 -10.46 15.67 1.62
CA LEU A 381 -11.09 14.54 2.31
C LEU A 381 -11.05 14.65 3.85
N ALA A 382 -10.41 15.68 4.39
CA ALA A 382 -10.29 15.92 5.83
C ALA A 382 -11.63 16.39 6.44
N SER A 383 -12.63 15.50 6.45
CA SER A 383 -13.97 15.67 7.01
C SER A 383 -14.35 14.47 7.88
N PRO A 384 -14.93 14.68 9.07
CA PRO A 384 -15.42 13.59 9.92
C PRO A 384 -16.46 12.69 9.24
N GLU A 385 -17.29 13.24 8.37
CA GLU A 385 -18.31 12.53 7.60
C GLU A 385 -17.66 11.57 6.60
N ILE A 386 -16.72 12.10 5.79
CA ILE A 386 -15.97 11.35 4.78
C ILE A 386 -15.13 10.26 5.45
N GLU A 387 -14.26 10.63 6.40
CA GLU A 387 -13.40 9.68 7.11
C GLU A 387 -14.22 8.63 7.85
N GLY A 388 -15.33 9.04 8.47
CA GLY A 388 -16.24 8.13 9.16
C GLY A 388 -16.90 7.12 8.22
N HIS A 389 -17.31 7.55 7.02
CA HIS A 389 -17.82 6.65 6.00
C HIS A 389 -16.74 5.65 5.54
N ILE A 390 -15.54 6.14 5.19
CA ILE A 390 -14.43 5.29 4.73
C ILE A 390 -14.05 4.27 5.79
N TYR A 391 -13.92 4.69 7.05
CA TYR A 391 -13.58 3.83 8.16
C TYR A 391 -14.59 2.70 8.38
N ARG A 392 -15.90 3.01 8.31
CA ARG A 392 -16.98 2.05 8.59
C ARG A 392 -17.25 1.12 7.42
N GLN A 393 -17.33 1.65 6.20
CA GLN A 393 -17.75 0.89 5.01
C GLN A 393 -16.59 0.22 4.28
N ARG A 394 -15.36 0.70 4.49
CA ARG A 394 -14.15 0.22 3.81
C ARG A 394 -14.28 0.23 2.27
N PRO A 395 -14.69 1.37 1.67
CA PRO A 395 -14.99 1.42 0.24
C PRO A 395 -13.75 1.19 -0.63
N GLY A 396 -13.99 0.78 -1.87
CA GLY A 396 -13.00 0.70 -2.93
C GLY A 396 -12.87 2.01 -3.71
N PHE A 397 -11.65 2.43 -4.04
CA PHE A 397 -11.38 3.62 -4.84
C PHE A 397 -10.64 3.23 -6.11
N PHE A 398 -11.22 3.52 -7.26
CA PHE A 398 -10.64 3.23 -8.56
C PHE A 398 -10.44 4.52 -9.34
N PHE A 399 -9.20 4.98 -9.44
CA PHE A 399 -8.87 6.26 -10.05
C PHE A 399 -8.17 6.06 -11.39
N ASN A 400 -8.89 6.33 -12.47
CA ASN A 400 -8.35 6.54 -13.81
C ASN A 400 -7.93 8.01 -13.98
N THR A 401 -7.01 8.44 -13.12
CA THR A 401 -6.42 9.78 -13.13
C THR A 401 -4.91 9.65 -13.14
N CYS A 402 -4.23 10.32 -14.07
CA CYS A 402 -2.78 10.20 -14.18
C CYS A 402 -2.07 10.66 -12.89
N HIS A 403 -1.04 9.93 -12.48
CA HIS A 403 -0.19 10.21 -11.31
C HIS A 403 -0.85 10.11 -9.92
N SER A 404 -2.15 9.85 -9.78
CA SER A 404 -2.79 9.75 -8.45
C SER A 404 -2.38 8.55 -7.62
N GLY A 405 -1.69 7.57 -8.23
CA GLY A 405 -1.11 6.45 -7.49
C GLY A 405 0.27 6.76 -6.91
N ARG A 406 0.88 7.92 -7.24
CA ARG A 406 2.14 8.35 -6.64
C ARG A 406 1.90 8.81 -5.21
N ALA A 407 2.67 8.24 -4.29
CA ALA A 407 2.84 8.79 -2.96
C ALA A 407 4.12 9.63 -2.90
N GLY A 408 4.25 10.46 -1.87
CA GLY A 408 5.49 11.16 -1.54
C GLY A 408 5.46 11.57 -0.07
N TRP A 409 6.56 12.09 0.48
CA TRP A 409 6.50 12.60 1.85
C TRP A 409 5.66 13.90 1.92
N ALA A 410 4.76 13.95 2.89
CA ALA A 410 4.15 15.15 3.43
C ALA A 410 4.97 15.67 4.63
N LEU A 411 4.49 16.70 5.32
CA LEU A 411 5.25 17.34 6.41
C LEU A 411 5.60 16.38 7.56
N THR A 412 4.72 15.41 7.86
CA THR A 412 4.84 14.55 9.06
C THR A 412 4.68 13.04 8.78
N HIS A 413 4.36 12.66 7.54
CA HIS A 413 4.01 11.29 7.15
C HIS A 413 4.15 11.11 5.63
N LEU A 414 3.86 9.92 5.11
CA LEU A 414 3.58 9.74 3.68
C LEU A 414 2.39 10.62 3.29
N GLY A 415 2.19 10.90 2.02
CA GLY A 415 1.06 11.70 1.57
C GLY A 415 0.62 11.34 0.16
N GLY A 416 -0.48 11.97 -0.26
CA GLY A 416 -1.18 11.64 -1.50
C GLY A 416 -2.37 10.70 -1.29
N TRP A 417 -3.01 10.32 -2.39
CA TRP A 417 -4.29 9.60 -2.36
C TRP A 417 -4.22 8.21 -1.70
N ALA A 418 -3.18 7.43 -2.00
CA ALA A 418 -3.01 6.11 -1.39
C ALA A 418 -2.96 6.23 0.14
N GLU A 419 -2.11 7.12 0.65
CA GLU A 419 -1.98 7.33 2.09
C GLU A 419 -3.28 7.84 2.70
N THR A 420 -3.89 8.89 2.13
CA THR A 420 -5.12 9.50 2.67
C THR A 420 -6.25 8.48 2.75
N LEU A 421 -6.49 7.71 1.69
CA LEU A 421 -7.61 6.76 1.61
C LEU A 421 -7.37 5.51 2.46
N ILE A 422 -6.17 4.92 2.37
CA ILE A 422 -5.85 3.69 3.12
C ILE A 422 -5.76 3.98 4.62
N SER A 423 -5.17 5.11 5.01
CA SER A 423 -5.09 5.52 6.42
C SER A 423 -6.42 6.00 7.00
N ALA A 424 -7.40 6.37 6.17
CA ALA A 424 -8.80 6.53 6.56
C ALA A 424 -9.56 5.19 6.66
N GLY A 425 -9.04 4.12 6.07
CA GLY A 425 -9.56 2.75 6.21
C GLY A 425 -10.22 2.16 4.97
N ALA A 426 -9.96 2.71 3.78
CA ALA A 426 -10.42 2.17 2.51
C ALA A 426 -10.07 0.66 2.36
N GLY A 427 -10.92 -0.07 1.66
CA GLY A 427 -10.73 -1.50 1.44
C GLY A 427 -9.83 -1.81 0.25
N LEU A 428 -9.83 -0.93 -0.74
CA LEU A 428 -9.08 -1.09 -1.98
C LEU A 428 -8.77 0.29 -2.56
N PHE A 429 -7.57 0.49 -3.09
CA PHE A 429 -7.22 1.65 -3.91
C PHE A 429 -6.44 1.23 -5.15
N ILE A 430 -6.88 1.66 -6.32
CA ILE A 430 -6.24 1.38 -7.62
C ILE A 430 -6.06 2.70 -8.36
N SER A 431 -4.83 2.95 -8.83
CA SER A 431 -4.54 4.18 -9.56
C SER A 431 -3.23 4.06 -10.36
N PRO A 432 -3.10 4.74 -11.52
CA PRO A 432 -1.84 4.79 -12.24
C PRO A 432 -0.85 5.76 -11.57
N ILE A 433 0.44 5.36 -11.55
CA ILE A 433 1.57 6.11 -10.98
C ILE A 433 2.34 6.92 -12.05
N TRP A 434 1.93 6.84 -13.32
CA TRP A 434 2.39 7.72 -14.40
C TRP A 434 1.32 7.83 -15.50
N GLU A 435 1.59 8.60 -16.56
CA GLU A 435 0.60 8.87 -17.61
C GLU A 435 0.14 7.59 -18.32
N VAL A 436 -1.17 7.43 -18.43
CA VAL A 436 -1.85 6.40 -19.23
C VAL A 436 -2.72 7.06 -20.29
N THR A 437 -2.90 6.43 -21.45
CA THR A 437 -3.81 7.00 -22.45
C THR A 437 -5.27 6.75 -22.05
N ASP A 438 -6.15 7.69 -22.39
CA ASP A 438 -7.60 7.61 -22.18
C ASP A 438 -8.21 6.26 -22.62
N ARG A 439 -7.80 5.75 -23.78
CA ARG A 439 -8.26 4.44 -24.25
C ARG A 439 -7.76 3.28 -23.38
N GLN A 440 -6.51 3.33 -22.91
CA GLN A 440 -5.94 2.29 -22.05
C GLN A 440 -6.56 2.32 -20.66
N ALA A 441 -6.90 3.50 -20.13
CA ALA A 441 -7.62 3.64 -18.87
C ALA A 441 -8.97 2.89 -18.93
N LEU A 442 -9.76 3.15 -19.98
CA LEU A 442 -11.01 2.43 -20.23
C LEU A 442 -10.83 0.92 -20.38
N ASP A 443 -9.87 0.48 -21.22
CA ASP A 443 -9.63 -0.95 -21.47
C ASP A 443 -9.18 -1.68 -20.19
N PHE A 444 -8.37 -1.01 -19.35
CA PHE A 444 -7.93 -1.53 -18.05
C PHE A 444 -9.11 -1.66 -17.08
N ALA A 445 -9.90 -0.59 -16.90
CA ALA A 445 -11.07 -0.62 -16.00
C ALA A 445 -12.11 -1.64 -16.44
N THR A 446 -12.42 -1.71 -17.74
CA THR A 446 -13.35 -2.69 -18.30
C THR A 446 -12.91 -4.12 -18.00
N THR A 447 -11.62 -4.41 -18.20
CA THR A 447 -11.08 -5.75 -17.93
C THR A 447 -11.08 -6.05 -16.43
N PHE A 448 -10.64 -5.10 -15.61
CA PHE A 448 -10.60 -5.26 -14.15
C PHE A 448 -11.98 -5.57 -13.57
N TYR A 449 -12.98 -4.73 -13.84
CA TYR A 449 -14.34 -4.94 -13.34
C TYR A 449 -14.94 -6.25 -13.88
N GLY A 450 -14.71 -6.56 -15.16
CA GLY A 450 -15.19 -7.80 -15.76
C GLY A 450 -14.64 -9.05 -15.07
N GLN A 451 -13.34 -9.08 -14.75
CA GLN A 451 -12.71 -10.19 -14.05
C GLN A 451 -13.15 -10.29 -12.58
N LEU A 452 -13.21 -9.16 -11.88
CA LEU A 452 -13.63 -9.11 -10.49
C LEU A 452 -15.09 -9.59 -10.33
N LEU A 453 -15.99 -9.16 -11.23
CA LEU A 453 -17.39 -9.60 -11.29
C LEU A 453 -17.58 -11.04 -11.79
N ALA A 454 -16.56 -11.61 -12.44
CA ALA A 454 -16.49 -13.04 -12.76
C ALA A 454 -15.97 -13.87 -11.58
N GLY A 455 -15.81 -13.24 -10.41
CA GLY A 455 -15.42 -13.87 -9.17
C GLY A 455 -13.92 -14.06 -9.03
N GLN A 456 -13.07 -13.51 -9.90
CA GLN A 456 -11.60 -13.57 -9.76
C GLN A 456 -11.13 -12.76 -8.55
N THR A 457 -9.93 -13.06 -8.04
CA THR A 457 -9.30 -12.24 -7.01
C THR A 457 -8.93 -10.86 -7.56
N VAL A 458 -8.74 -9.89 -6.68
CA VAL A 458 -8.23 -8.56 -7.06
C VAL A 458 -6.92 -8.67 -7.83
N ALA A 459 -5.96 -9.47 -7.36
CA ALA A 459 -4.67 -9.60 -8.02
C ALA A 459 -4.76 -10.27 -9.41
N GLU A 460 -5.64 -11.27 -9.59
CA GLU A 460 -5.94 -11.87 -10.89
C GLU A 460 -6.60 -10.87 -11.85
N ALA A 461 -7.58 -10.12 -11.37
CA ALA A 461 -8.29 -9.12 -12.15
C ALA A 461 -7.35 -8.02 -12.66
N VAL A 462 -6.47 -7.52 -11.78
CA VAL A 462 -5.44 -6.53 -12.11
C VAL A 462 -4.45 -7.09 -13.11
N ARG A 463 -3.93 -8.31 -12.90
CA ARG A 463 -2.97 -8.92 -13.84
C ARG A 463 -3.58 -9.06 -15.24
N SER A 464 -4.83 -9.51 -15.33
CA SER A 464 -5.57 -9.56 -16.61
C SER A 464 -5.71 -8.18 -17.24
N ALA A 465 -6.03 -7.15 -16.46
CA ALA A 465 -6.14 -5.78 -16.93
C ALA A 465 -4.81 -5.21 -17.45
N ARG A 466 -3.69 -5.50 -16.78
CA ARG A 466 -2.34 -5.15 -17.28
C ARG A 466 -2.08 -5.78 -18.64
N LEU A 467 -2.32 -7.09 -18.77
CA LEU A 467 -2.08 -7.81 -20.02
C LEU A 467 -2.96 -7.32 -21.16
N ALA A 468 -4.21 -6.95 -20.88
CA ALA A 468 -5.15 -6.41 -21.87
C ALA A 468 -4.70 -5.08 -22.50
N VAL A 469 -3.91 -4.27 -21.76
CA VAL A 469 -3.45 -2.95 -22.24
C VAL A 469 -1.98 -2.91 -22.67
N ARG A 470 -1.29 -4.06 -22.63
CA ARG A 470 0.11 -4.20 -23.07
C ARG A 470 0.22 -3.93 -24.56
N LYS A 471 1.03 -2.92 -24.92
CA LYS A 471 1.30 -2.53 -26.32
C LYS A 471 2.79 -2.21 -26.46
N PRO A 472 3.44 -2.57 -27.59
CA PRO A 472 4.84 -2.24 -27.81
C PRO A 472 5.11 -0.74 -27.67
N GLY A 473 6.17 -0.40 -26.95
CA GLY A 473 6.60 0.98 -26.70
C GLY A 473 5.71 1.80 -25.77
N ASN A 474 4.76 1.16 -25.08
CA ASN A 474 3.84 1.84 -24.17
C ASN A 474 3.86 1.17 -22.79
N PRO A 475 4.39 1.84 -21.75
CA PRO A 475 4.54 1.28 -20.41
C PRO A 475 3.26 1.32 -19.55
N ALA A 476 2.12 1.75 -20.09
CA ALA A 476 0.88 1.91 -19.30
C ALA A 476 0.40 0.62 -18.62
N TRP A 477 0.74 -0.56 -19.17
CA TRP A 477 0.41 -1.85 -18.55
C TRP A 477 1.11 -2.10 -17.20
N LEU A 478 2.18 -1.35 -16.90
CA LEU A 478 2.86 -1.40 -15.61
C LEU A 478 2.48 -0.22 -14.69
N ALA A 479 1.60 0.68 -15.14
CA ALA A 479 1.36 1.97 -14.47
C ALA A 479 0.54 1.86 -13.18
N TYR A 480 -0.38 0.91 -13.07
CA TYR A 480 -1.32 0.87 -11.95
C TYR A 480 -0.65 0.32 -10.70
N SER A 481 -0.70 1.07 -9.60
CA SER A 481 -0.48 0.51 -8.26
C SER A 481 -1.80 0.10 -7.64
N VAL A 482 -1.76 -0.97 -6.86
CA VAL A 482 -2.95 -1.61 -6.29
C VAL A 482 -2.71 -1.86 -4.81
N TYR A 483 -3.47 -1.17 -3.98
CA TYR A 483 -3.52 -1.35 -2.54
C TYR A 483 -4.73 -2.19 -2.20
N ALA A 484 -4.54 -3.48 -1.91
CA ALA A 484 -5.61 -4.43 -1.60
C ALA A 484 -5.01 -5.73 -1.05
N HIS A 485 -5.85 -6.56 -0.43
CA HIS A 485 -5.50 -7.95 -0.19
C HIS A 485 -5.45 -8.67 -1.55
N PRO A 486 -4.37 -9.41 -1.90
CA PRO A 486 -4.25 -9.99 -3.24
C PRO A 486 -5.39 -10.97 -3.54
N ASN A 487 -5.78 -11.78 -2.55
CA ASN A 487 -6.88 -12.74 -2.63
C ASN A 487 -8.28 -12.16 -2.36
N ALA A 488 -8.44 -10.84 -2.24
CA ALA A 488 -9.76 -10.25 -2.05
C ALA A 488 -10.68 -10.57 -3.23
N ARG A 489 -11.97 -10.79 -2.93
CA ARG A 489 -13.04 -10.99 -3.92
C ARG A 489 -14.25 -10.13 -3.54
N LEU A 490 -15.20 -9.96 -4.46
CA LEU A 490 -16.50 -9.38 -4.11
C LEU A 490 -17.23 -10.29 -3.11
N ARG A 491 -18.04 -9.68 -2.24
CA ARG A 491 -19.02 -10.41 -1.42
C ARG A 491 -20.05 -11.05 -2.36
N GLU A 492 -20.42 -12.29 -2.03
CA GLU A 492 -21.49 -13.02 -2.71
C GLU A 492 -22.87 -12.46 -2.39
#